data_AF-A0A7X9CRH5-F1
#
_entry.id   AF-A0A7X9CRH5-F1
#
_cell.length_a   1.000
_cell.length_b   1.000
_cell.length_c   1.000
_cell.angle_alpha   90.00
_cell.angle_beta   90.00
_cell.angle_gamma   90.00
#
_symmetry.space_group_name_H-M   'P 1'
#
loop_
_entity.id
_entity.type
_entity.pdbx_description
1 polymer ?
#
loop_
_entity_poly.entity_id
_entity_poly.type
_entity_poly.pdbx_seq_one_letter_code
_entity_poly.pdbx_strand_id
1 'polypeptide(L)'
;MGDKSQLLAMTFATKYKLRVVIPGVFLGILLNHGIAVLVGKYINKLVPMSYINIITAFVFILFGFLSLRYEDDEDEGEKDYKLPIITVMITFFLGEFGDKTQLVTMTLASESANPYMILVGTVSAMMVTSLLGIVIGSRLGKKIPENTIKIIASIIFIIFGISKLISLNLNYIVLWIIFVILIEAIFLYKFIKKSRENKITRYKKVAQELYNQRELLKKFTNDICDDISHKGDCPTCEGGNCLIGYAKELLSNSESLENIKSQDLGNLINKTYNKDIVFKALLSIIKSYENFGYWENSPKDIEKTKEIFEYILLGKII
;
A
#
# COMPACT_ATOMS: atom_id res chain seq x y z
N MET A 1 -5.72 6.19 2.84
CA MET A 1 -5.73 5.71 1.45
C MET A 1 -6.97 6.32 0.85
N GLY A 2 -6.79 7.15 -0.16
CA GLY A 2 -7.94 7.80 -0.75
C GLY A 2 -8.90 6.79 -1.34
N ASP A 3 -10.06 7.27 -1.77
CA ASP A 3 -10.93 6.50 -2.66
C ASP A 3 -10.12 5.94 -3.87
N LYS A 4 -10.58 4.87 -4.52
CA LYS A 4 -9.85 4.19 -5.63
C LYS A 4 -9.36 5.20 -6.67
N SER A 5 -10.21 6.18 -6.98
CA SER A 5 -9.91 7.39 -7.76
C SER A 5 -8.65 8.13 -7.30
N GLN A 6 -8.51 8.42 -6.02
CA GLN A 6 -7.41 9.22 -5.46
C GLN A 6 -6.08 8.47 -5.48
N LEU A 7 -6.09 7.15 -5.30
CA LEU A 7 -4.91 6.31 -5.48
C LEU A 7 -4.44 6.30 -6.93
N LEU A 8 -5.37 6.13 -7.86
CA LEU A 8 -5.11 6.15 -9.28
C LEU A 8 -4.53 7.51 -9.72
N ALA A 9 -5.07 8.61 -9.18
CA ALA A 9 -4.55 9.96 -9.36
C ALA A 9 -3.11 10.10 -8.83
N MET A 10 -2.86 9.56 -7.64
CA MET A 10 -1.53 9.59 -7.01
C MET A 10 -0.51 8.79 -7.81
N THR A 11 -0.84 7.57 -8.24
CA THR A 11 0.01 6.71 -9.07
C THR A 11 0.35 7.37 -10.40
N PHE A 12 -0.61 8.03 -11.04
CA PHE A 12 -0.30 8.78 -12.25
C PHE A 12 0.51 10.06 -11.98
N ALA A 13 0.35 10.70 -10.82
CA ALA A 13 1.13 11.86 -10.41
C ALA A 13 2.59 11.52 -10.04
N THR A 14 2.91 10.26 -9.71
CA THR A 14 4.30 9.80 -9.56
C THR A 14 4.96 9.49 -10.90
N LYS A 15 4.17 9.07 -11.91
CA LYS A 15 4.66 8.70 -13.25
C LYS A 15 4.68 9.86 -14.26
N TYR A 16 3.75 10.79 -14.17
CA TYR A 16 3.58 11.91 -15.12
C TYR A 16 3.45 13.26 -14.42
N LYS A 17 3.77 14.34 -15.15
CA LYS A 17 3.67 15.72 -14.63
C LYS A 17 2.20 16.07 -14.34
N LEU A 18 1.94 16.80 -13.26
CA LEU A 18 0.59 17.28 -12.86
C LEU A 18 -0.21 17.95 -13.99
N ARG A 19 0.46 18.71 -14.86
CA ARG A 19 -0.18 19.38 -16.02
C ARG A 19 -0.80 18.40 -17.04
N VAL A 20 -0.36 17.15 -17.02
CA VAL A 20 -0.83 16.05 -17.87
C VAL A 20 -1.87 15.21 -17.13
N VAL A 21 -1.64 14.94 -15.84
CA VAL A 21 -2.53 14.12 -15.01
C VAL A 21 -3.87 14.80 -14.79
N ILE A 22 -3.86 16.07 -14.34
CA ILE A 22 -5.07 16.85 -14.01
C ILE A 22 -6.11 16.85 -15.16
N PRO A 23 -5.77 17.21 -16.42
CA PRO A 23 -6.75 17.18 -17.50
C PRO A 23 -7.22 15.75 -17.84
N GLY A 24 -6.36 14.74 -17.73
CA GLY A 24 -6.76 13.34 -17.92
C GLY A 24 -7.78 12.88 -16.88
N VAL A 25 -7.52 13.16 -15.60
CA VAL A 25 -8.42 12.88 -14.48
C VAL A 25 -9.75 13.60 -14.67
N PHE A 26 -9.72 14.90 -14.97
CA PHE A 26 -10.91 15.70 -15.19
C PHE A 26 -11.79 15.13 -16.32
N LEU A 27 -11.19 14.80 -17.46
CA LEU A 27 -11.94 14.22 -18.59
C LEU A 27 -12.53 12.85 -18.25
N GLY A 28 -11.81 12.00 -17.52
CA GLY A 28 -12.31 10.71 -17.05
C GLY A 28 -13.51 10.84 -16.12
N ILE A 29 -13.41 11.72 -15.11
CA ILE A 29 -14.49 12.03 -14.17
C ILE A 29 -15.69 12.61 -14.91
N LEU A 30 -15.47 13.59 -15.79
CA LEU A 30 -16.53 14.25 -16.55
C LEU A 30 -17.32 13.25 -17.41
N LEU A 31 -16.63 12.32 -18.07
CA LEU A 31 -17.28 11.26 -18.84
C LEU A 31 -18.10 10.33 -17.93
N ASN A 32 -17.51 9.88 -16.83
CA ASN A 32 -18.16 8.92 -15.94
C ASN A 32 -19.42 9.51 -15.26
N HIS A 33 -19.29 10.71 -14.71
CA HIS A 33 -20.39 11.45 -14.07
C HIS A 33 -21.38 11.98 -15.10
N GLY A 34 -20.91 12.36 -16.29
CA GLY A 34 -21.77 12.78 -17.39
C GLY A 34 -22.74 11.67 -17.79
N ILE A 35 -22.26 10.43 -17.93
CA ILE A 35 -23.11 9.27 -18.18
C ILE A 35 -24.09 9.06 -17.03
N ALA A 36 -23.63 9.10 -15.77
CA ALA A 36 -24.50 8.93 -14.60
C ALA A 36 -25.64 9.95 -14.56
N VAL A 37 -25.33 11.23 -14.79
CA VAL A 37 -26.31 12.34 -14.79
C VAL A 37 -27.27 12.21 -15.96
N LEU A 38 -26.78 11.84 -17.14
CA LEU A 38 -27.64 11.61 -18.31
C LEU A 38 -28.62 10.47 -18.02
N VAL A 39 -28.15 9.34 -17.52
CA VAL A 39 -29.01 8.21 -17.17
C VAL A 39 -30.01 8.61 -16.07
N GLY A 40 -29.54 9.25 -15.00
CA GLY A 40 -30.38 9.72 -13.89
C GLY A 40 -31.47 10.70 -14.32
N LYS A 41 -31.16 11.64 -15.23
CA LYS A 41 -32.14 12.60 -15.78
C LYS A 41 -33.31 11.90 -16.47
N TYR A 42 -33.07 10.82 -17.19
CA TYR A 42 -34.10 10.13 -17.97
C TYR A 42 -34.74 8.95 -17.22
N ILE A 43 -34.11 8.42 -16.16
CA ILE A 43 -34.61 7.23 -15.47
C ILE A 43 -35.94 7.48 -14.74
N ASN A 44 -36.18 8.69 -14.22
CA ASN A 44 -37.42 9.04 -13.53
C ASN A 44 -38.67 9.05 -14.41
N LYS A 45 -38.52 9.13 -15.74
CA LYS A 45 -39.67 9.02 -16.67
C LYS A 45 -40.10 7.58 -16.91
N LEU A 46 -39.22 6.62 -16.63
CA LEU A 46 -39.42 5.20 -16.90
C LEU A 46 -39.59 4.39 -15.61
N VAL A 47 -39.07 4.89 -14.48
CA VAL A 47 -38.97 4.14 -13.22
C VAL A 47 -39.53 4.98 -12.06
N PRO A 48 -40.58 4.53 -11.37
CA PRO A 48 -41.13 5.22 -10.20
C PRO A 48 -40.10 5.38 -9.07
N MET A 49 -40.19 6.49 -8.31
CA MET A 49 -39.24 6.83 -7.24
C MET A 49 -39.06 5.74 -6.17
N SER A 50 -40.10 4.95 -5.88
CA SER A 50 -40.00 3.83 -4.95
C SER A 50 -38.97 2.79 -5.40
N TYR A 51 -38.89 2.50 -6.70
CA TYR A 51 -37.91 1.55 -7.24
C TYR A 51 -36.48 2.11 -7.18
N ILE A 52 -36.32 3.41 -7.41
CA ILE A 52 -35.01 4.07 -7.32
C ILE A 52 -34.47 4.02 -5.90
N ASN A 53 -35.32 4.28 -4.90
CA ASN A 53 -34.95 4.18 -3.50
C ASN A 53 -34.61 2.73 -3.09
N ILE A 54 -35.33 1.73 -3.60
CA ILE A 54 -35.01 0.30 -3.37
C ILE A 54 -33.65 -0.06 -3.97
N ILE A 55 -33.42 0.29 -5.24
CA ILE A 55 -32.16 0.00 -5.95
C ILE A 55 -31.00 0.70 -5.23
N THR A 56 -31.18 1.97 -4.89
CA THR A 56 -30.15 2.77 -4.21
C THR A 56 -29.82 2.21 -2.82
N ALA A 57 -30.84 1.84 -2.02
CA ALA A 57 -30.64 1.22 -0.72
C ALA A 57 -29.88 -0.10 -0.84
N PHE A 58 -30.27 -0.96 -1.79
CA PHE A 58 -29.61 -2.23 -2.04
C PHE A 58 -28.14 -2.06 -2.46
N VAL A 59 -27.89 -1.16 -3.42
CA VAL A 59 -26.56 -0.82 -3.92
C VAL A 59 -25.66 -0.35 -2.78
N PHE A 60 -26.12 0.59 -1.96
CA PHE A 60 -25.32 1.10 -0.85
C PHE A 60 -25.03 0.05 0.21
N ILE A 61 -26.00 -0.79 0.56
CA ILE A 61 -25.78 -1.90 1.50
C ILE A 61 -24.77 -2.90 0.94
N LEU A 62 -24.94 -3.30 -0.33
CA LEU A 62 -24.01 -4.18 -1.03
C LEU A 62 -22.59 -3.60 -1.01
N PHE A 63 -22.46 -2.31 -1.26
CA PHE A 63 -21.17 -1.64 -1.25
C PHE A 63 -20.58 -1.41 0.13
N GLY A 64 -21.39 -1.35 1.19
CA GLY A 64 -20.91 -1.48 2.56
C GLY A 64 -20.17 -2.80 2.72
N PHE A 65 -20.85 -3.91 2.45
CA PHE A 65 -20.26 -5.25 2.56
C PHE A 65 -19.03 -5.47 1.66
N LEU A 66 -19.09 -5.02 0.40
CA LEU A 66 -17.96 -5.13 -0.53
C LEU A 66 -16.75 -4.30 -0.09
N SER A 67 -16.95 -3.20 0.65
CA SER A 67 -15.86 -2.39 1.18
C SER A 67 -14.98 -3.17 2.17
N LEU A 68 -15.55 -4.17 2.83
CA LEU A 68 -14.85 -5.07 3.76
C LEU A 68 -14.28 -6.31 3.07
N ARG A 69 -14.30 -6.36 1.74
CA ARG A 69 -13.61 -7.41 0.99
C ARG A 69 -12.11 -7.16 1.02
N TYR A 70 -11.37 -8.22 1.32
CA TYR A 70 -9.92 -8.22 1.19
C TYR A 70 -9.60 -8.51 -0.28
N GLU A 71 -8.89 -7.59 -0.94
CA GLU A 71 -8.31 -7.78 -2.26
C GLU A 71 -6.83 -8.14 -2.02
N ASP A 72 -6.34 -9.17 -2.72
CA ASP A 72 -4.93 -9.53 -2.68
C ASP A 72 -4.19 -8.53 -3.59
N ASP A 73 -3.14 -7.91 -3.06
CA ASP A 73 -2.31 -6.96 -3.80
C ASP A 73 -1.54 -7.73 -4.90
N GLU A 74 -2.11 -7.83 -6.10
CA GLU A 74 -1.38 -8.26 -7.29
C GLU A 74 -0.67 -7.05 -7.90
N ASP A 75 0.66 -7.13 -8.00
CA ASP A 75 1.52 -6.12 -8.61
C ASP A 75 1.23 -6.01 -10.13
N GLU A 76 0.43 -5.01 -10.53
CA GLU A 76 0.21 -4.71 -11.94
C GLU A 76 1.45 -4.05 -12.57
N GLY A 77 2.12 -4.78 -13.46
CA GLY A 77 3.32 -4.34 -14.18
C GLY A 77 3.10 -3.13 -15.11
N GLU A 78 4.10 -2.26 -15.18
CA GLU A 78 4.09 -1.04 -15.98
C GLU A 78 3.99 -1.30 -17.49
N LYS A 79 2.96 -0.75 -18.14
CA LYS A 79 2.93 -0.56 -19.60
C LYS A 79 3.22 0.91 -19.96
N ASP A 80 4.07 1.08 -20.97
CA ASP A 80 4.49 2.37 -21.49
C ASP A 80 3.55 2.81 -22.63
N TYR A 81 2.92 3.98 -22.49
CA TYR A 81 1.91 4.47 -23.43
C TYR A 81 2.30 5.86 -23.97
N LYS A 82 2.29 6.00 -25.30
CA LYS A 82 2.71 7.21 -26.03
C LYS A 82 1.82 8.46 -25.83
N LEU A 83 0.67 8.34 -25.15
CA LEU A 83 -0.30 9.42 -24.95
C LEU A 83 -0.79 9.50 -23.49
N PRO A 84 0.01 10.10 -22.58
CA PRO A 84 -0.24 10.05 -21.13
C PRO A 84 -1.60 10.60 -20.69
N ILE A 85 -2.12 11.67 -21.31
CA ILE A 85 -3.43 12.25 -20.96
C ILE A 85 -4.55 11.25 -21.25
N ILE A 86 -4.52 10.61 -22.41
CA ILE A 86 -5.53 9.65 -22.84
C ILE A 86 -5.46 8.40 -21.97
N THR A 87 -4.26 7.94 -21.62
CA THR A 87 -4.08 6.84 -20.67
C THR A 87 -4.72 7.17 -19.33
N VAL A 88 -4.37 8.31 -18.72
CA VAL A 88 -4.95 8.74 -17.43
C VAL A 88 -6.47 8.82 -17.53
N MET A 89 -7.01 9.42 -18.60
CA MET A 89 -8.46 9.54 -18.83
C MET A 89 -9.15 8.18 -18.92
N ILE A 90 -8.66 7.28 -19.76
CA ILE A 90 -9.26 5.96 -19.96
C ILE A 90 -9.17 5.13 -18.67
N THR A 91 -8.02 5.14 -18.00
CA THR A 91 -7.83 4.39 -16.76
C THR A 91 -8.73 4.95 -15.64
N PHE A 92 -8.87 6.28 -15.52
CA PHE A 92 -9.84 6.87 -14.59
C PHE A 92 -11.28 6.50 -14.94
N PHE A 93 -11.65 6.64 -16.21
CA PHE A 93 -13.00 6.34 -16.66
C PHE A 93 -13.36 4.88 -16.37
N LEU A 94 -12.52 3.93 -16.80
CA LEU A 94 -12.75 2.49 -16.57
C LEU A 94 -12.62 2.11 -15.10
N GLY A 95 -11.70 2.73 -14.37
CA GLY A 95 -11.47 2.47 -12.94
C GLY A 95 -12.66 2.87 -12.07
N GLU A 96 -13.36 3.92 -12.47
CA GLU A 96 -14.54 4.49 -11.81
C GLU A 96 -15.87 4.05 -12.44
N PHE A 97 -15.84 3.27 -13.52
CA PHE A 97 -17.06 2.83 -14.20
C PHE A 97 -17.79 1.80 -13.34
N GLY A 98 -19.07 2.06 -13.07
CA GLY A 98 -19.90 1.25 -12.17
C GLY A 98 -19.59 1.46 -10.69
N ASP A 99 -18.77 2.45 -10.33
CA ASP A 99 -18.46 2.71 -8.94
C ASP A 99 -19.65 3.31 -8.16
N LYS A 100 -19.58 3.19 -6.84
CA LYS A 100 -20.52 3.74 -5.85
C LYS A 100 -20.82 5.19 -6.13
N THR A 101 -19.80 5.99 -6.44
CA THR A 101 -19.92 7.42 -6.73
C THR A 101 -20.78 7.66 -7.98
N GLN A 102 -20.68 6.79 -8.98
CA GLN A 102 -21.48 6.86 -10.20
C GLN A 102 -22.97 6.63 -9.90
N LEU A 103 -23.29 5.64 -9.07
CA LEU A 103 -24.67 5.33 -8.68
C LEU A 103 -25.27 6.42 -7.78
N VAL A 104 -24.49 6.98 -6.85
CA VAL A 104 -24.92 8.15 -6.06
C VAL A 104 -25.26 9.32 -6.98
N THR A 105 -24.37 9.63 -7.93
CA THR A 105 -24.54 10.73 -8.88
C THR A 105 -25.79 10.54 -9.73
N MET A 106 -26.04 9.30 -10.17
CA MET A 106 -27.22 8.94 -10.94
C MET A 106 -28.51 9.15 -10.14
N THR A 107 -28.57 8.71 -8.88
CA THR A 107 -29.74 8.92 -8.01
C THR A 107 -29.96 10.40 -7.70
N LEU A 108 -28.90 11.16 -7.40
CA LEU A 108 -29.01 12.60 -7.16
C LEU A 108 -29.49 13.35 -8.41
N ALA A 109 -29.01 12.95 -9.60
CA ALA A 109 -29.45 13.52 -10.86
C ALA A 109 -30.91 13.19 -11.19
N SER A 110 -31.41 12.04 -10.73
CA SER A 110 -32.80 11.66 -10.92
C SER A 110 -33.72 12.48 -10.00
N GLU A 111 -33.35 12.65 -8.73
CA GLU A 111 -34.13 13.43 -7.74
C GLU A 111 -34.08 14.96 -7.95
N SER A 112 -33.11 15.46 -8.72
CA SER A 112 -32.87 16.90 -8.88
C SER A 112 -33.70 17.55 -9.98
N ALA A 113 -34.24 18.74 -9.68
CA ALA A 113 -34.87 19.62 -10.69
C ALA A 113 -33.86 20.14 -11.73
N ASN A 114 -32.56 20.21 -11.40
CA ASN A 114 -31.51 20.62 -12.31
C ASN A 114 -30.31 19.64 -12.29
N PRO A 115 -30.35 18.58 -13.13
CA PRO A 115 -29.31 17.55 -13.17
C PRO A 115 -27.92 18.08 -13.58
N TYR A 116 -27.86 19.17 -14.36
CA TYR A 116 -26.59 19.77 -14.76
C TYR A 116 -25.83 20.37 -13.56
N MET A 117 -26.56 20.86 -12.56
CA MET A 117 -25.95 21.37 -11.33
C MET A 117 -25.35 20.23 -10.49
N ILE A 118 -25.95 19.03 -10.54
CA ILE A 118 -25.39 17.82 -9.94
C ILE A 118 -24.10 17.41 -10.66
N LEU A 119 -24.05 17.51 -12.00
CA LEU A 119 -22.83 17.23 -12.76
C LEU A 119 -21.68 18.15 -12.33
N VAL A 120 -21.92 19.46 -12.30
CA VAL A 120 -20.89 20.45 -11.91
C VAL A 120 -20.45 20.21 -10.47
N GLY A 121 -21.39 19.98 -9.55
CA GLY A 121 -21.09 19.73 -8.14
C GLY A 121 -20.26 18.45 -7.92
N THR A 122 -20.63 17.36 -8.58
CA THR A 122 -19.94 16.07 -8.40
C THR A 122 -18.58 16.05 -9.07
N VAL A 123 -18.45 16.60 -10.28
CA VAL A 123 -17.15 16.73 -10.96
C VAL A 123 -16.20 17.63 -10.17
N SER A 124 -16.67 18.79 -9.69
CA SER A 124 -15.84 19.70 -8.91
C SER A 124 -15.42 19.10 -7.56
N ALA A 125 -16.35 18.44 -6.85
CA ALA A 125 -16.04 17.74 -5.61
C ALA A 125 -14.98 16.65 -5.81
N MET A 126 -15.13 15.82 -6.84
CA MET A 126 -14.19 14.72 -7.13
C MET A 126 -12.83 15.24 -7.61
N MET A 127 -12.81 16.37 -8.32
CA MET A 127 -11.57 17.02 -8.71
C MET A 127 -10.81 17.57 -7.49
N VAL A 128 -11.53 18.23 -6.57
CA VAL A 128 -10.94 18.76 -5.34
C VAL A 128 -10.40 17.63 -4.46
N THR A 129 -11.16 16.56 -4.25
CA THR A 129 -10.72 15.43 -3.43
C THR A 129 -9.56 14.66 -4.07
N SER A 130 -9.54 14.55 -5.41
CA SER A 130 -8.41 13.96 -6.15
C SER A 130 -7.15 14.82 -6.05
N LEU A 131 -7.26 16.14 -6.17
CA LEU A 131 -6.14 17.08 -5.97
C LEU A 131 -5.62 17.02 -4.54
N LEU A 132 -6.52 17.02 -3.54
CA LEU A 132 -6.14 16.81 -2.14
C LEU A 132 -5.46 15.46 -1.97
N GLY A 133 -5.98 14.40 -2.56
CA GLY A 133 -5.39 13.06 -2.56
C GLY A 133 -3.97 13.03 -3.12
N ILE A 134 -3.70 13.76 -4.20
CA ILE A 134 -2.35 13.89 -4.77
C ILE A 134 -1.42 14.67 -3.83
N VAL A 135 -1.87 15.80 -3.29
CA VAL A 135 -1.06 16.64 -2.39
C VAL A 135 -0.76 15.90 -1.08
N ILE A 136 -1.78 15.30 -0.47
CA ILE A 136 -1.70 14.49 0.74
C ILE A 136 -0.84 13.27 0.43
N GLY A 137 -1.13 12.52 -0.62
CA GLY A 137 -0.39 11.32 -1.03
C GLY A 137 1.10 11.57 -1.24
N SER A 138 1.46 12.67 -1.91
CA SER A 138 2.85 13.08 -2.11
C SER A 138 3.59 13.45 -0.80
N ARG A 139 2.86 13.81 0.26
CA ARG A 139 3.43 14.22 1.56
C ARG A 139 3.28 13.17 2.68
N LEU A 140 2.29 12.28 2.60
CA LEU A 140 1.86 11.37 3.67
C LEU A 140 2.12 9.89 3.36
N GLY A 141 2.89 9.59 2.31
CA GLY A 141 3.03 8.27 1.67
C GLY A 141 3.35 7.03 2.51
N LYS A 142 3.29 7.06 3.85
CA LYS A 142 3.55 5.91 4.72
C LYS A 142 2.64 5.73 5.96
N LYS A 143 1.59 6.54 6.22
CA LYS A 143 0.95 6.53 7.58
C LYS A 143 -0.53 6.15 7.73
N ILE A 144 -1.32 5.95 6.67
CA ILE A 144 -2.75 5.63 6.85
C ILE A 144 -3.01 4.14 6.58
N PRO A 145 -3.34 3.33 7.61
CA PRO A 145 -3.59 1.90 7.44
C PRO A 145 -4.83 1.67 6.58
N GLU A 146 -4.67 1.01 5.43
CA GLU A 146 -5.71 0.71 4.44
C GLU A 146 -7.01 0.16 5.06
N ASN A 147 -6.89 -0.74 6.03
CA ASN A 147 -8.02 -1.37 6.71
C ASN A 147 -8.92 -0.35 7.42
N THR A 148 -8.36 0.77 7.92
CA THR A 148 -9.15 1.83 8.54
C THR A 148 -10.04 2.54 7.52
N ILE A 149 -9.55 2.75 6.29
CA ILE A 149 -10.36 3.37 5.24
C ILE A 149 -11.47 2.44 4.80
N LYS A 150 -11.18 1.15 4.61
CA LYS A 150 -12.18 0.13 4.26
C LYS A 150 -13.33 0.09 5.27
N ILE A 151 -13.02 0.18 6.58
CA ILE A 151 -14.00 0.23 7.66
C ILE A 151 -14.83 1.53 7.60
N ILE A 152 -14.19 2.69 7.46
CA ILE A 152 -14.89 3.99 7.39
C ILE A 152 -15.84 4.03 6.20
N ALA A 153 -15.36 3.62 5.02
CA ALA A 153 -16.17 3.55 3.81
C ALA A 153 -17.37 2.60 3.99
N SER A 154 -17.16 1.42 4.60
CA SER A 154 -18.25 0.48 4.90
C SER A 154 -19.36 1.13 5.73
N ILE A 155 -18.98 1.79 6.83
CA ILE A 155 -19.92 2.47 7.73
C ILE A 155 -20.72 3.54 7.00
N ILE A 156 -20.04 4.38 6.19
CA ILE A 156 -20.70 5.46 5.44
C ILE A 156 -21.73 4.90 4.44
N PHE A 157 -21.38 3.84 3.71
CA PHE A 157 -22.30 3.23 2.76
C PHE A 157 -23.52 2.58 3.44
N ILE A 158 -23.32 1.91 4.57
CA ILE A 158 -24.44 1.36 5.35
C ILE A 158 -25.37 2.47 5.86
N ILE A 159 -24.84 3.62 6.30
CA ILE A 159 -25.64 4.77 6.73
C ILE A 159 -26.53 5.28 5.59
N PHE A 160 -25.97 5.47 4.38
CA PHE A 160 -26.75 5.91 3.22
C PHE A 160 -27.79 4.86 2.79
N GLY A 161 -27.44 3.58 2.83
CA GLY A 161 -28.35 2.47 2.54
C GLY A 161 -29.55 2.43 3.50
N ILE A 162 -29.29 2.56 4.81
CA ILE A 162 -30.34 2.61 5.84
C ILE A 162 -31.22 3.87 5.66
N SER A 163 -30.62 5.03 5.38
CA SER A 163 -31.36 6.27 5.14
C SER A 163 -32.37 6.12 3.98
N LYS A 164 -31.95 5.50 2.87
CA LYS A 164 -32.86 5.24 1.74
C LYS A 164 -33.90 4.17 2.05
N LEU A 165 -33.57 3.17 2.88
CA LEU A 165 -34.53 2.20 3.40
C LEU A 165 -35.65 2.90 4.18
N ILE A 166 -35.32 3.79 5.12
CA ILE A 166 -36.28 4.58 5.93
C ILE A 166 -37.30 5.31 5.05
N SER A 167 -36.84 5.85 3.91
CA SER A 167 -37.70 6.57 2.96
C SER A 167 -38.76 5.70 2.26
N LEU A 168 -38.66 4.36 2.30
CA LEU A 168 -39.57 3.45 1.59
C LEU A 168 -40.86 3.15 2.37
N ASN A 169 -40.96 3.59 3.63
CA ASN A 169 -42.14 3.41 4.50
C ASN A 169 -42.71 1.97 4.48
N LEU A 170 -41.82 0.97 4.51
CA LEU A 170 -42.19 -0.45 4.45
C LEU A 170 -42.75 -0.93 5.80
N ASN A 171 -43.70 -1.87 5.75
CA ASN A 171 -44.07 -2.65 6.93
C ASN A 171 -42.83 -3.40 7.46
N TYR A 172 -42.63 -3.42 8.78
CA TYR A 172 -41.49 -4.08 9.46
C TYR A 172 -40.11 -3.48 9.17
N ILE A 173 -40.02 -2.19 8.80
CA ILE A 173 -38.75 -1.52 8.49
C ILE A 173 -37.68 -1.65 9.58
N VAL A 174 -38.09 -1.64 10.84
CA VAL A 174 -37.19 -1.77 12.00
C VAL A 174 -36.50 -3.15 12.00
N LEU A 175 -37.21 -4.22 11.63
CA LEU A 175 -36.63 -5.57 11.54
C LEU A 175 -35.57 -5.64 10.43
N TRP A 176 -35.82 -5.02 9.28
CA TRP A 176 -34.86 -4.94 8.18
C TRP A 176 -33.60 -4.15 8.55
N ILE A 177 -33.73 -3.05 9.29
CA ILE A 177 -32.58 -2.27 9.77
C ILE A 177 -31.74 -3.10 10.75
N ILE A 178 -32.39 -3.77 11.71
CA ILE A 178 -31.69 -4.65 12.67
C ILE A 178 -30.94 -5.77 11.92
N PHE A 179 -31.59 -6.38 10.92
CA PHE A 179 -31.00 -7.43 10.10
C PHE A 179 -29.74 -6.94 9.36
N VAL A 180 -29.79 -5.76 8.71
CA VAL A 180 -28.64 -5.17 8.01
C VAL A 180 -27.49 -4.87 8.98
N ILE A 181 -27.79 -4.27 10.14
CA ILE A 181 -26.78 -3.95 11.17
C ILE A 181 -26.10 -5.22 11.70
N LEU A 182 -26.87 -6.29 11.92
CA LEU A 182 -26.33 -7.57 12.41
C LEU A 182 -25.39 -8.20 11.39
N ILE A 183 -25.78 -8.20 10.10
CA ILE A 183 -24.90 -8.68 9.02
C ILE A 183 -23.62 -7.84 8.95
N GLU A 184 -23.74 -6.52 8.97
CA GLU A 184 -22.58 -5.62 8.93
C GLU A 184 -21.62 -5.90 10.10
N ALA A 185 -22.14 -6.10 11.32
CA ALA A 185 -21.33 -6.44 12.48
C ALA A 185 -20.57 -7.77 12.31
N ILE A 186 -21.19 -8.78 11.69
CA ILE A 186 -20.52 -10.06 11.38
C ILE A 186 -19.40 -9.85 10.36
N PHE A 187 -19.65 -9.09 9.29
CA PHE A 187 -18.65 -8.79 8.26
C PHE A 187 -17.48 -7.99 8.84
N LEU A 188 -17.74 -6.96 9.65
CA LEU A 188 -16.72 -6.19 10.35
C LEU A 188 -15.88 -7.06 11.28
N TYR A 189 -16.52 -7.93 12.08
CA TYR A 189 -15.81 -8.85 12.95
C TYR A 189 -14.88 -9.79 12.17
N LYS A 190 -15.38 -10.41 11.09
CA LYS A 190 -14.59 -11.28 10.21
C LYS A 190 -13.43 -10.53 9.56
N PHE A 191 -13.67 -9.31 9.08
CA PHE A 191 -12.66 -8.46 8.45
C PHE A 191 -11.54 -8.07 9.43
N ILE A 192 -11.89 -7.60 10.64
CA ILE A 192 -10.92 -7.24 11.67
C ILE A 192 -10.10 -8.46 12.11
N LYS A 193 -10.75 -9.62 12.28
CA LYS A 193 -10.07 -10.87 12.63
C LYS A 193 -9.06 -11.28 11.55
N LYS A 194 -9.51 -11.38 10.29
CA LYS A 194 -8.65 -11.74 9.15
C LYS A 194 -7.51 -10.73 8.95
N SER A 195 -7.79 -9.44 9.13
CA SER A 195 -6.76 -8.39 9.08
C SER A 195 -5.68 -8.56 10.15
N ARG A 196 -6.04 -8.97 11.38
CA ARG A 196 -5.06 -9.21 12.45
C ARG A 196 -4.22 -10.46 12.16
N GLU A 197 -4.86 -11.53 11.73
CA GLU A 197 -4.19 -12.78 11.34
C GLU A 197 -3.18 -12.56 10.20
N ASN A 198 -3.57 -11.84 9.14
CA ASN A 198 -2.67 -11.52 8.03
C ASN A 198 -1.44 -10.70 8.47
N LYS A 199 -1.62 -9.72 9.38
CA LYS A 199 -0.49 -8.95 9.93
C LYS A 199 0.47 -9.86 10.69
N ILE A 200 -0.03 -10.73 11.55
CA ILE A 200 0.79 -11.69 12.32
C ILE A 200 1.57 -12.62 11.36
N THR A 201 0.92 -13.15 10.33
CA THR A 201 1.55 -14.00 9.31
C THR A 201 2.67 -13.26 8.57
N ARG A 202 2.45 -11.98 8.20
CA ARG A 202 3.49 -11.15 7.55
C ARG A 202 4.69 -10.93 8.47
N TYR A 203 4.48 -10.61 9.75
CA TYR A 203 5.58 -10.47 10.71
C TYR A 203 6.38 -11.77 10.86
N LYS A 204 5.69 -12.92 10.92
CA LYS A 204 6.36 -14.23 10.98
C LYS A 204 7.22 -14.48 9.73
N LYS A 205 6.73 -14.14 8.54
CA LYS A 205 7.48 -14.27 7.28
C LYS A 205 8.73 -13.38 7.27
N VAL A 206 8.60 -12.12 7.68
CA VAL A 206 9.73 -11.18 7.79
C VAL A 206 10.76 -11.66 8.81
N ALA A 207 10.33 -12.12 9.99
CA ALA A 207 11.23 -12.63 11.02
C ALA A 207 12.00 -13.88 10.55
N GLN A 208 11.32 -14.81 9.86
CA GLN A 208 11.96 -16.00 9.28
C GLN A 208 13.01 -15.62 8.23
N GLU A 209 12.73 -14.64 7.38
CA GLU A 209 13.66 -14.20 6.36
C GLU A 209 14.90 -13.53 6.95
N LEU A 210 14.71 -12.64 7.94
CA LEU A 210 15.82 -12.03 8.67
C LEU A 210 16.70 -13.08 9.37
N TYR A 211 16.08 -14.11 9.93
CA TYR A 211 16.80 -15.25 10.51
C TYR A 211 17.64 -15.98 9.45
N ASN A 212 17.04 -16.33 8.31
CA ASN A 212 17.73 -16.99 7.20
C ASN A 212 18.89 -16.14 6.65
N GLN A 213 18.69 -14.83 6.56
CA GLN A 213 19.71 -13.88 6.14
C GLN A 213 20.90 -13.85 7.11
N ARG A 214 20.64 -13.81 8.43
CA ARG A 214 21.71 -13.87 9.45
C ARG A 214 22.52 -15.16 9.35
N GLU A 215 21.87 -16.30 9.19
CA GLU A 215 22.57 -17.59 9.02
C GLU A 215 23.42 -17.61 7.75
N LEU A 216 22.92 -17.06 6.65
CA LEU A 216 23.69 -16.93 5.42
C LEU A 216 24.91 -16.00 5.59
N LEU A 217 24.75 -14.88 6.29
CA LEU A 217 25.85 -13.96 6.58
C LEU A 217 26.90 -14.58 7.50
N LYS A 218 26.48 -15.31 8.53
CA LYS A 218 27.40 -16.08 9.38
C LYS A 218 28.22 -17.06 8.55
N LYS A 219 27.59 -17.78 7.61
CA LYS A 219 28.29 -18.67 6.68
C LYS A 219 29.33 -17.91 5.86
N PHE A 220 28.98 -16.78 5.25
CA PHE A 220 29.96 -15.96 4.51
C PHE A 220 31.12 -15.49 5.39
N THR A 221 30.85 -15.02 6.61
CA THR A 221 31.94 -14.61 7.52
C THR A 221 32.84 -15.78 7.93
N ASN A 222 32.30 -16.99 8.05
CA ASN A 222 33.09 -18.20 8.28
C ASN A 222 33.94 -18.54 7.05
N ASP A 223 33.34 -18.56 5.86
CA ASP A 223 34.04 -18.83 4.60
C ASP A 223 35.19 -17.82 4.36
N ILE A 224 35.01 -16.54 4.73
CA ILE A 224 36.07 -15.52 4.65
C ILE A 224 37.21 -15.80 5.63
N CYS A 225 36.91 -16.28 6.85
CA CYS A 225 37.94 -16.63 7.83
C CYS A 225 38.69 -17.92 7.47
N ASP A 226 38.00 -18.89 6.87
CA ASP A 226 38.54 -20.22 6.59
C ASP A 226 39.25 -20.31 5.23
N ASP A 227 39.18 -19.24 4.41
CA ASP A 227 39.81 -19.20 3.10
C ASP A 227 41.34 -19.41 3.19
N ILE A 228 41.81 -20.41 2.47
CA ILE A 228 43.21 -20.87 2.48
C ILE A 228 44.14 -19.77 1.97
N SER A 229 43.66 -18.91 1.07
CA SER A 229 44.39 -17.75 0.54
C SER A 229 44.77 -16.73 1.62
N HIS A 230 44.00 -16.66 2.72
CA HIS A 230 44.22 -15.75 3.85
C HIS A 230 44.95 -16.44 5.02
N LYS A 231 44.97 -17.78 5.11
CA LYS A 231 45.43 -18.50 6.31
C LYS A 231 46.85 -18.12 6.81
N GLY A 232 47.71 -17.60 5.93
CA GLY A 232 49.04 -17.04 6.29
C GLY A 232 49.01 -15.71 7.04
N ASP A 233 48.02 -14.85 6.79
CA ASP A 233 47.86 -13.52 7.42
C ASP A 233 46.92 -13.54 8.65
N CYS A 234 46.38 -14.71 8.99
CA CYS A 234 45.56 -14.91 10.19
C CYS A 234 45.98 -16.19 10.96
N PRO A 235 47.21 -16.22 11.52
CA PRO A 235 47.69 -17.37 12.30
C PRO A 235 46.91 -17.57 13.61
N THR A 236 46.36 -16.49 14.19
CA THR A 236 45.49 -16.49 15.37
C THR A 236 44.24 -15.66 15.13
N CYS A 237 43.09 -16.15 15.62
CA CYS A 237 41.83 -15.43 15.56
C CYS A 237 41.84 -14.29 16.59
N GLU A 238 41.60 -13.05 16.13
CA GLU A 238 41.60 -11.83 16.95
C GLU A 238 40.19 -11.46 17.47
N GLY A 239 39.19 -12.32 17.24
CA GLY A 239 37.80 -12.05 17.61
C GLY A 239 37.30 -10.69 17.10
N GLY A 240 36.57 -9.97 17.94
CA GLY A 240 36.00 -8.65 17.63
C GLY A 240 37.02 -7.54 17.30
N ASN A 241 38.33 -7.78 17.44
CA ASN A 241 39.36 -6.78 17.12
C ASN A 241 39.71 -6.70 15.62
N CYS A 242 39.19 -7.60 14.79
CA CYS A 242 39.32 -7.56 13.33
C CYS A 242 37.96 -7.39 12.65
N LEU A 243 37.95 -6.84 11.43
CA LEU A 243 36.72 -6.48 10.71
C LEU A 243 35.71 -7.64 10.60
N ILE A 244 36.15 -8.82 10.14
CA ILE A 244 35.27 -9.99 10.00
C ILE A 244 34.87 -10.59 11.35
N GLY A 245 35.76 -10.57 12.35
CA GLY A 245 35.43 -11.06 13.67
C GLY A 245 34.41 -10.17 14.39
N TYR A 246 34.49 -8.84 14.19
CA TYR A 246 33.45 -7.91 14.63
C TYR A 246 32.11 -8.20 13.94
N ALA A 247 32.10 -8.45 12.63
CA ALA A 247 30.89 -8.87 11.91
C ALA A 247 30.29 -10.17 12.47
N LYS A 248 31.12 -11.18 12.80
CA LYS A 248 30.66 -12.42 13.45
C LYS A 248 30.01 -12.16 14.81
N GLU A 249 30.59 -11.28 15.60
CA GLU A 249 30.06 -10.93 16.92
C GLU A 249 28.71 -10.21 16.81
N LEU A 250 28.59 -9.28 15.87
CA LEU A 250 27.33 -8.59 15.55
C LEU A 250 26.20 -9.56 15.17
N LEU A 251 26.51 -10.55 14.32
CA LEU A 251 25.53 -11.53 13.83
C LEU A 251 25.19 -12.62 14.86
N SER A 252 26.04 -12.82 15.88
CA SER A 252 25.86 -13.84 16.91
C SER A 252 25.08 -13.32 18.13
N ASN A 253 25.23 -12.04 18.48
CA ASN A 253 24.54 -11.41 19.61
C ASN A 253 23.18 -10.83 19.19
N SER A 254 22.15 -11.67 19.12
CA SER A 254 20.81 -11.24 18.68
C SER A 254 19.98 -10.50 19.74
N GLU A 255 20.43 -10.38 21.00
CA GLU A 255 19.62 -9.88 22.12
C GLU A 255 19.98 -8.49 22.67
N SER A 256 21.04 -7.82 22.21
CA SER A 256 21.55 -6.60 22.89
C SER A 256 22.02 -5.47 21.96
N LEU A 257 21.25 -5.18 20.91
CA LEU A 257 21.57 -4.14 19.92
C LEU A 257 21.49 -2.69 20.46
N GLU A 258 21.01 -2.47 21.68
CA GLU A 258 21.02 -1.14 22.33
C GLU A 258 22.39 -0.77 22.94
N ASN A 259 23.27 -1.74 23.19
CA ASN A 259 24.55 -1.53 23.91
C ASN A 259 25.81 -1.76 23.06
N ILE A 260 25.70 -1.99 21.76
CA ILE A 260 26.87 -2.11 20.90
C ILE A 260 27.46 -0.71 20.67
N LYS A 261 28.45 -0.34 21.50
CA LYS A 261 29.30 0.84 21.25
C LYS A 261 29.76 0.77 19.78
N SER A 262 29.45 1.81 19.00
CA SER A 262 29.94 1.94 17.63
C SER A 262 31.46 2.01 17.68
N GLN A 263 32.11 0.90 17.40
CA GLN A 263 33.55 0.86 17.22
C GLN A 263 33.85 1.50 15.87
N ASP A 264 34.77 2.45 15.85
CA ASP A 264 35.25 3.04 14.60
C ASP A 264 35.96 1.93 13.79
N LEU A 265 35.47 1.68 12.58
CA LEU A 265 36.00 0.66 11.67
C LEU A 265 37.49 0.91 11.36
N GLY A 266 37.94 2.17 11.41
CA GLY A 266 39.35 2.53 11.22
C GLY A 266 40.29 2.03 12.32
N ASN A 267 39.75 1.70 13.51
CA ASN A 267 40.52 1.18 14.64
C ASN A 267 40.58 -0.36 14.66
N LEU A 268 39.85 -1.04 13.77
CA LEU A 268 39.88 -2.49 13.66
C LEU A 268 41.07 -2.95 12.82
N ILE A 269 41.61 -4.12 13.16
CA ILE A 269 42.69 -4.74 12.40
C ILE A 269 42.14 -5.09 11.01
N ASN A 270 42.62 -4.36 10.00
CA ASN A 270 42.29 -4.60 8.60
C ASN A 270 43.28 -5.61 8.02
N LYS A 271 42.80 -6.83 7.75
CA LYS A 271 43.58 -7.91 7.14
C LYS A 271 43.33 -8.00 5.63
N THR A 272 44.06 -8.89 4.97
CA THR A 272 43.95 -9.19 3.53
C THR A 272 42.84 -10.20 3.27
N TYR A 273 41.66 -9.72 2.85
CA TYR A 273 40.50 -10.59 2.59
C TYR A 273 40.34 -10.97 1.12
N ASN A 274 39.79 -12.16 0.88
CA ASN A 274 39.35 -12.57 -0.44
C ASN A 274 38.13 -11.74 -0.88
N LYS A 275 38.40 -10.76 -1.75
CA LYS A 275 37.40 -9.79 -2.21
C LYS A 275 36.24 -10.44 -2.95
N ASP A 276 36.42 -11.58 -3.60
CA ASP A 276 35.32 -12.26 -4.32
C ASP A 276 34.26 -12.82 -3.37
N ILE A 277 34.69 -13.36 -2.22
CA ILE A 277 33.78 -13.89 -1.19
C ILE A 277 33.03 -12.73 -0.51
N VAL A 278 33.75 -11.65 -0.17
CA VAL A 278 33.16 -10.44 0.43
C VAL A 278 32.15 -9.79 -0.53
N PHE A 279 32.47 -9.73 -1.83
CA PHE A 279 31.56 -9.22 -2.85
C PHE A 279 30.28 -10.06 -2.97
N LYS A 280 30.39 -11.39 -2.95
CA LYS A 280 29.22 -12.28 -2.94
C LYS A 280 28.34 -12.08 -1.70
N ALA A 281 28.96 -11.88 -0.54
CA ALA A 281 28.24 -11.59 0.71
C ALA A 281 27.47 -10.27 0.62
N LEU A 282 28.12 -9.21 0.11
CA LEU A 282 27.50 -7.89 -0.09
C LEU A 282 26.34 -7.97 -1.09
N LEU A 283 26.52 -8.66 -2.21
CA LEU A 283 25.45 -8.88 -3.20
C LEU A 283 24.23 -9.59 -2.59
N SER A 284 24.44 -10.54 -1.68
CA SER A 284 23.35 -11.22 -0.98
C SER A 284 22.55 -10.26 -0.09
N ILE A 285 23.20 -9.28 0.55
CA ILE A 285 22.53 -8.25 1.35
C ILE A 285 21.70 -7.34 0.44
N ILE A 286 22.30 -6.85 -0.64
CA ILE A 286 21.64 -5.94 -1.60
C ILE A 286 20.42 -6.61 -2.23
N LYS A 287 20.56 -7.88 -2.66
CA LYS A 287 19.44 -8.65 -3.23
C LYS A 287 18.30 -8.85 -2.22
N SER A 288 18.61 -9.05 -0.94
CA SER A 288 17.60 -9.10 0.11
C SER A 288 16.90 -7.74 0.30
N TYR A 289 17.65 -6.64 0.25
CA TYR A 289 17.08 -5.30 0.33
C TYR A 289 16.15 -4.97 -0.84
N GLU A 290 16.49 -5.40 -2.06
CA GLU A 290 15.66 -5.23 -3.25
C GLU A 290 14.36 -6.04 -3.15
N ASN A 291 14.43 -7.29 -2.69
CA ASN A 291 13.26 -8.17 -2.59
C ASN A 291 12.28 -7.81 -1.46
N PHE A 292 12.77 -7.18 -0.38
CA PHE A 292 11.98 -7.01 0.85
C PHE A 292 11.91 -5.56 1.36
N GLY A 293 12.59 -4.61 0.71
CA GLY A 293 12.48 -3.18 1.01
C GLY A 293 13.13 -2.75 2.34
N TYR A 294 14.15 -3.46 2.81
CA TYR A 294 14.78 -3.25 4.13
C TYR A 294 15.62 -1.97 4.28
N TRP A 295 15.73 -1.12 3.26
CA TRP A 295 16.65 0.03 3.22
C TRP A 295 16.53 1.01 4.41
N GLU A 296 15.33 1.24 4.95
CA GLU A 296 15.09 2.25 5.99
C GLU A 296 14.93 1.65 7.41
N ASN A 297 14.73 0.33 7.51
CA ASN A 297 14.44 -0.38 8.77
C ASN A 297 15.23 -1.69 8.90
N SER A 298 16.40 -1.80 8.25
CA SER A 298 17.25 -2.97 8.37
C SER A 298 17.67 -3.17 9.83
N PRO A 299 17.76 -4.41 10.32
CA PRO A 299 18.41 -4.68 11.59
C PRO A 299 19.84 -4.10 11.59
N LYS A 300 20.20 -3.40 12.67
CA LYS A 300 21.48 -2.68 12.80
C LYS A 300 22.70 -3.60 12.65
N ASP A 301 22.59 -4.86 13.04
CA ASP A 301 23.63 -5.88 12.89
C ASP A 301 23.90 -6.20 11.41
N ILE A 302 22.85 -6.30 10.59
CA ILE A 302 22.96 -6.54 9.15
C ILE A 302 23.52 -5.30 8.44
N GLU A 303 23.06 -4.11 8.85
CA GLU A 303 23.53 -2.83 8.32
C GLU A 303 25.03 -2.61 8.60
N LYS A 304 25.48 -2.78 9.85
CA LYS A 304 26.91 -2.70 10.18
C LYS A 304 27.74 -3.78 9.49
N THR A 305 27.19 -5.00 9.32
CA THR A 305 27.86 -6.06 8.55
C THR A 305 28.07 -5.65 7.09
N LYS A 306 27.08 -4.98 6.48
CA LYS A 306 27.20 -4.40 5.14
C LYS A 306 28.31 -3.34 5.11
N GLU A 307 28.33 -2.40 6.05
CA GLU A 307 29.37 -1.35 6.12
C GLU A 307 30.79 -1.96 6.21
N ILE A 308 30.96 -3.04 6.99
CA ILE A 308 32.23 -3.77 7.08
C ILE A 308 32.64 -4.34 5.72
N PHE A 309 31.71 -4.97 4.99
CA PHE A 309 31.99 -5.53 3.67
C PHE A 309 32.29 -4.44 2.63
N GLU A 310 31.61 -3.30 2.69
CA GLU A 310 31.91 -2.13 1.84
C GLU A 310 33.30 -1.57 2.15
N TYR A 311 33.64 -1.43 3.43
CA TYR A 311 34.96 -0.95 3.85
C TYR A 311 36.08 -1.89 3.38
N ILE A 312 35.90 -3.21 3.46
CA ILE A 312 36.87 -4.20 2.96
C ILE A 312 37.07 -4.08 1.43
N LEU A 313 35.99 -3.86 0.68
CA LEU A 313 36.06 -3.80 -0.78
C LEU A 313 36.60 -2.46 -1.31
N LEU A 314 36.14 -1.35 -0.70
CA LEU A 314 36.24 0.00 -1.24
C LEU A 314 37.12 0.94 -0.40
N GLY A 315 37.48 0.55 0.82
CA GLY A 315 38.21 1.39 1.77
C GLY A 315 37.40 2.56 2.36
N LYS A 316 36.09 2.59 2.12
CA LYS A 316 35.14 3.60 2.62
C LYS A 316 33.72 3.02 2.69
N ILE A 317 32.87 3.63 3.51
CA ILE A 317 31.45 3.30 3.67
C ILE A 317 30.64 4.12 2.63
N ILE A 318 29.57 3.54 2.06
CA ILE A 318 28.69 4.20 1.08
C ILE A 318 27.27 4.34 1.62
#